data_AF-A0A6A6W1C1-F1
#
_entry.id   AF-A0A6A6W1C1-F1
#
_cell.length_a   1.000
_cell.length_b   1.000
_cell.length_c   1.000
_cell.angle_alpha   90.00
_cell.angle_beta   90.00
_cell.angle_gamma   90.00
#
_symmetry.space_group_name_H-M   'P 1'
#
loop_
_entity.id
_entity.type
_entity.pdbx_description
1 polymer ?
#
loop_
_entity_poly.entity_id
_entity_poly.type
_entity_poly.pdbx_seq_one_letter_code
_entity_poly.pdbx_strand_id
1 'polypeptide(L)'
;MFPASLLRINSGSFYKQFDFERCDHRCNELESKAASPVTWARLPLSDGIVLLPNTFTMQEIIRTAMDNYDLDIEEGSDVDRPYIFTVPKGKSLLEFSFGTLVPDTLALYRNNIAHFSLKPARPMPNDAYVEILSKFYTEHALKEDADEWLSSHSFQNAVSDENESKWMMD
;
A
#
# COMPACT_ATOMS: atom_id res chain seq x y z
N MET A 1 3.86 -10.42 -12.98
CA MET A 1 2.57 -10.65 -12.30
C MET A 1 2.77 -10.48 -10.81
N PHE A 2 1.73 -10.04 -10.08
CA PHE A 2 1.76 -9.98 -8.62
C PHE A 2 1.62 -11.40 -8.01
N PRO A 3 2.46 -11.76 -7.02
CA PRO A 3 2.49 -13.11 -6.43
C PRO A 3 1.33 -13.37 -5.45
N ALA A 4 0.75 -12.31 -4.90
CA ALA A 4 -0.37 -12.29 -3.97
C ALA A 4 -1.23 -11.06 -4.24
N SER A 5 -2.43 -11.02 -3.65
CA SER A 5 -3.20 -9.78 -3.58
C SER A 5 -2.51 -8.86 -2.58
N LEU A 6 -2.11 -7.67 -3.01
CA LEU A 6 -1.31 -6.74 -2.20
C LEU A 6 -2.10 -5.48 -1.88
N LEU A 7 -2.02 -5.05 -0.63
CA LEU A 7 -2.76 -3.94 -0.07
C LEU A 7 -1.82 -2.78 0.23
N ARG A 8 -2.38 -1.57 0.07
CA ARG A 8 -1.80 -0.31 0.53
C ARG A 8 -2.91 0.53 1.13
N ILE A 9 -2.61 1.24 2.21
CA ILE A 9 -3.48 2.29 2.75
C ILE A 9 -2.99 3.65 2.24
N ASN A 10 -3.87 4.58 1.85
CA ASN A 10 -3.47 5.98 1.74
C ASN A 10 -3.40 6.55 3.15
N SER A 11 -2.28 6.32 3.82
CA SER A 11 -2.03 7.09 5.02
C SER A 11 -1.70 8.52 4.60
N GLY A 12 -2.47 9.48 5.11
CA GLY A 12 -2.21 10.90 4.93
C GLY A 12 -0.80 11.27 5.42
N SER A 13 -0.38 12.51 5.13
CA SER A 13 0.93 13.06 5.51
C SER A 13 1.26 13.05 7.02
N PHE A 14 0.34 12.58 7.87
CA PHE A 14 0.46 12.43 9.32
C PHE A 14 0.54 10.97 9.78
N TYR A 15 0.87 10.03 8.89
CA TYR A 15 1.22 8.68 9.33
C TYR A 15 2.37 8.77 10.35
N LYS A 16 2.03 8.61 11.64
CA LYS A 16 3.00 8.39 12.70
C LYS A 16 3.70 7.09 12.33
N GLN A 17 4.88 7.25 11.71
CA GLN A 17 5.74 6.17 11.22
C GLN A 17 5.68 4.99 12.19
N PHE A 18 5.18 3.85 11.71
CA PHE A 18 5.09 2.65 12.54
C PHE A 18 6.51 2.22 12.92
N ASP A 19 6.68 1.57 14.07
CA ASP A 19 8.01 1.17 14.55
C ASP A 19 8.77 0.23 13.58
N PHE A 20 8.10 -0.44 12.64
CA PHE A 20 8.78 -1.21 11.58
C PHE A 20 9.42 -0.34 10.48
N GLU A 21 8.95 0.89 10.28
CA GLU A 21 9.55 1.89 9.39
C GLU A 21 10.72 2.63 10.06
N ARG A 22 10.88 2.51 11.39
CA ARG A 22 11.98 3.11 12.17
C ARG A 22 13.32 2.39 12.03
N CYS A 23 13.35 1.22 11.38
CA CYS A 23 14.55 0.37 11.30
C CYS A 23 15.56 0.76 10.21
N ASP A 24 15.39 1.89 9.50
CA ASP A 24 16.47 2.44 8.68
C ASP A 24 16.67 3.92 8.97
N HIS A 25 17.68 4.22 9.79
CA HIS A 25 18.09 5.58 10.08
C HIS A 25 18.56 6.28 8.80
N ARG A 26 17.70 7.14 8.22
CA ARG A 26 17.99 8.51 7.73
C ARG A 26 16.85 9.05 6.86
N CYS A 27 15.89 9.72 7.48
CA CYS A 27 15.01 10.64 6.74
C CYS A 27 15.12 12.02 7.38
N ASN A 28 15.82 12.93 6.68
CA ASN A 28 15.69 14.36 6.93
C ASN A 28 14.26 14.78 6.55
N GLU A 29 13.65 15.57 7.41
CA GLU A 29 12.44 16.34 7.12
C GLU A 29 12.57 17.03 5.76
N LEU A 30 11.72 16.65 4.82
CA LEU A 30 11.38 17.48 3.69
C LEU A 30 9.88 17.70 3.72
N GLU A 31 9.47 18.65 4.57
CA GLU A 31 8.20 19.36 4.36
C GLU A 31 8.19 19.86 2.91
N SER A 32 7.27 19.35 2.10
CA SER A 32 6.94 20.00 0.84
C SER A 32 5.43 20.20 0.73
N LYS A 33 5.07 21.48 0.91
CA LYS A 33 3.86 22.08 0.37
C LYS A 33 3.81 21.81 -1.13
N ALA A 34 3.03 20.82 -1.53
CA ALA A 34 2.50 20.73 -2.88
C ALA A 34 1.08 20.17 -2.83
N ALA A 35 0.12 21.04 -3.08
CA ALA A 35 -1.27 20.67 -3.31
C ALA A 35 -1.36 19.94 -4.66
N SER A 36 -1.21 18.61 -4.64
CA SER A 36 -1.57 17.74 -5.75
C SER A 36 -2.80 16.93 -5.33
N PRO A 37 -3.84 16.78 -6.18
CA PRO A 37 -5.16 16.24 -5.79
C PRO A 37 -5.17 14.72 -5.60
N VAL A 38 -4.02 14.10 -5.46
CA VAL A 38 -3.86 12.66 -5.56
C VAL A 38 -3.45 12.10 -4.20
N THR A 39 -4.46 11.67 -3.44
CA THR A 39 -4.35 11.24 -2.02
C THR A 39 -3.37 10.08 -1.77
N TRP A 40 -3.01 9.28 -2.78
CA TRP A 40 -2.02 8.20 -2.60
C TRP A 40 -0.55 8.69 -2.71
N ALA A 41 -0.31 9.91 -3.18
CA ALA A 41 1.02 10.47 -3.47
C ALA A 41 1.66 11.22 -2.28
N ARG A 42 1.01 11.27 -1.10
CA ARG A 42 1.46 12.05 0.07
C ARG A 42 2.59 11.41 0.91
N LEU A 43 3.27 10.38 0.40
CA LEU A 43 4.33 9.67 1.14
C LEU A 43 5.72 9.88 0.50
N PRO A 44 6.81 9.88 1.30
CA PRO A 44 8.16 9.99 0.78
C PRO A 44 8.47 8.81 -0.15
N LEU A 45 8.62 9.10 -1.44
CA LEU A 45 8.87 8.14 -2.52
C LEU A 45 10.29 7.53 -2.49
N SER A 46 11.08 7.81 -1.46
CA SER A 46 12.52 7.53 -1.42
C SER A 46 12.85 6.04 -1.52
N ASP A 47 12.00 5.16 -0.96
CA ASP A 47 12.22 3.70 -0.95
C ASP A 47 11.12 2.89 -1.66
N GLY A 48 10.31 3.56 -2.49
CA GLY A 48 9.22 2.94 -3.25
C GLY A 48 7.93 2.77 -2.45
N ILE A 49 6.90 2.24 -3.12
CA ILE A 49 5.59 2.04 -2.51
C ILE A 49 5.53 0.69 -1.80
N VAL A 50 5.42 0.71 -0.46
CA VAL A 50 5.22 -0.46 0.39
C VAL A 50 3.84 -1.07 0.17
N LEU A 51 3.82 -2.40 0.05
CA LEU A 51 2.67 -3.24 -0.25
C LEU A 51 2.75 -4.53 0.57
N LEU A 52 1.66 -4.92 1.23
CA LEU A 52 1.57 -6.15 2.03
C LEU A 52 0.31 -6.94 1.68
N PRO A 53 0.32 -8.29 1.73
CA PRO A 53 -0.90 -9.09 1.64
C PRO A 53 -1.77 -8.93 2.90
N ASN A 54 -2.93 -9.58 2.94
CA ASN A 54 -3.85 -9.55 4.09
C ASN A 54 -3.31 -10.39 5.26
N THR A 55 -2.22 -9.93 5.87
CA THR A 55 -1.59 -10.56 7.04
C THR A 55 -2.00 -9.89 8.34
N PHE A 56 -1.66 -10.50 9.48
CA PHE A 56 -1.83 -9.87 10.79
C PHE A 56 -1.16 -8.49 10.82
N THR A 57 0.08 -8.37 10.37
CA THR A 57 0.78 -7.08 10.34
C THR A 57 0.05 -6.05 9.47
N MET A 58 -0.41 -6.41 8.26
CA MET A 58 -1.14 -5.46 7.42
C MET A 58 -2.47 -5.04 8.05
N GLN A 59 -3.17 -5.96 8.70
CA GLN A 59 -4.41 -5.68 9.40
C GLN A 59 -4.23 -4.82 10.67
N GLU A 60 -3.11 -4.96 11.38
CA GLU A 60 -2.73 -4.07 12.48
C GLU A 60 -2.42 -2.66 11.96
N ILE A 61 -1.66 -2.57 10.85
CA ILE A 61 -1.38 -1.31 10.15
C ILE A 61 -2.67 -0.55 9.81
N ILE A 62 -3.63 -1.25 9.20
CA ILE A 62 -4.91 -0.65 8.80
C ILE A 62 -5.71 -0.18 10.02
N ARG A 63 -5.82 -1.01 11.06
CA ARG A 63 -6.57 -0.66 12.28
C ARG A 63 -5.97 0.54 12.99
N THR A 64 -4.66 0.54 13.20
CA THR A 64 -3.99 1.67 13.83
C THR A 64 -4.10 2.95 12.99
N ALA A 65 -4.13 2.85 11.66
CA ALA A 65 -4.38 4.02 10.81
C ALA A 65 -5.81 4.57 10.98
N MET A 66 -6.81 3.70 11.13
CA MET A 66 -8.19 4.09 11.44
C MET A 66 -8.30 4.70 12.84
N ASP A 67 -7.72 4.07 13.86
CA ASP A 67 -7.71 4.60 15.23
C ASP A 67 -7.08 6.01 15.28
N ASN A 68 -5.97 6.22 14.56
CA ASN A 68 -5.33 7.54 14.47
C ASN A 68 -6.22 8.55 13.73
N TYR A 69 -6.88 8.15 12.64
CA TYR A 69 -7.80 9.03 11.92
C TYR A 69 -8.96 9.48 12.80
N ASP A 70 -9.55 8.57 13.57
CA ASP A 70 -10.66 8.90 14.47
C ASP A 70 -10.21 9.88 15.56
N LEU A 71 -9.03 9.66 16.16
CA LEU A 71 -8.43 10.59 17.13
C LEU A 71 -8.17 11.97 16.52
N ASP A 72 -7.59 12.02 15.32
CA ASP A 72 -7.27 13.28 14.64
C ASP A 72 -8.54 14.08 14.31
N ILE A 73 -9.61 13.41 13.88
CA ILE A 73 -10.93 14.03 13.64
C ILE A 73 -11.56 14.53 14.94
N GLU A 74 -11.48 13.77 16.04
CA GLU A 74 -11.97 14.18 17.36
C GLU A 74 -11.22 15.42 17.89
N GLU A 75 -9.93 15.53 17.61
CA GLU A 75 -9.08 16.69 17.94
C GLU A 75 -9.31 17.89 17.00
N GLY A 76 -10.13 17.73 15.95
CA GLY A 76 -10.48 18.79 15.00
C GLY A 76 -9.47 18.99 13.88
N SER A 77 -8.61 18.00 13.63
CA SER A 77 -7.67 18.02 12.51
C SER A 77 -8.38 17.78 11.18
N ASP A 78 -7.90 18.45 10.11
CA ASP A 78 -8.33 18.21 8.73
C ASP A 78 -7.43 17.13 8.12
N VAL A 79 -7.84 15.86 8.25
CA VAL A 79 -7.10 14.68 7.77
C VAL A 79 -7.88 13.93 6.70
N ASP A 80 -7.16 13.34 5.75
CA ASP A 80 -7.77 12.54 4.69
C ASP A 80 -8.35 11.23 5.27
N ARG A 81 -9.55 10.86 4.80
CA ARG A 81 -10.15 9.57 5.13
C ARG A 81 -9.28 8.39 4.64
N PRO A 82 -9.05 7.36 5.47
CA PRO A 82 -8.29 6.18 5.05
C PRO A 82 -9.09 5.30 4.07
N TYR A 83 -8.42 4.93 2.99
CA TYR A 83 -8.86 3.98 1.97
C TYR A 83 -7.80 2.91 1.77
N ILE A 84 -8.27 1.72 1.43
CA ILE A 84 -7.43 0.58 1.10
C ILE A 84 -7.45 0.39 -0.41
N PHE A 85 -6.26 0.24 -0.97
CA PHE A 85 -6.01 -0.06 -2.36
C PHE A 85 -5.53 -1.49 -2.46
N THR A 86 -6.38 -2.37 -2.95
CA THR A 86 -6.05 -3.78 -3.17
C THR A 86 -5.67 -4.00 -4.62
N VAL A 87 -4.42 -4.37 -4.88
CA VAL A 87 -3.93 -4.83 -6.18
C VAL A 87 -4.13 -6.35 -6.27
N PRO A 88 -5.04 -6.84 -7.13
CA PRO A 88 -5.34 -8.27 -7.18
C PRO A 88 -4.17 -9.11 -7.69
N LYS A 89 -3.99 -10.29 -7.10
CA LYS A 89 -3.04 -11.31 -7.54
C LYS A 89 -3.18 -11.65 -9.03
N GLY A 90 -2.06 -11.93 -9.69
CA GLY A 90 -2.06 -12.58 -11.01
C GLY A 90 -2.37 -14.08 -10.93
N LYS A 91 -3.38 -14.54 -11.67
CA LYS A 91 -3.76 -15.95 -11.86
C LYS A 91 -3.56 -16.30 -13.34
N SER A 92 -2.56 -17.13 -13.63
CA SER A 92 -2.44 -17.76 -14.95
C SER A 92 -3.23 -19.05 -14.96
N LEU A 93 -4.37 -19.08 -15.63
CA LEU A 93 -5.03 -20.32 -16.01
C LEU A 93 -4.73 -20.59 -17.48
N LEU A 94 -4.69 -21.86 -17.87
CA LEU A 94 -4.32 -22.29 -19.22
C LEU A 94 -5.08 -21.44 -20.27
N GLU A 95 -4.32 -20.74 -21.10
CA GLU A 95 -4.72 -19.77 -22.15
C GLU A 95 -5.20 -18.38 -21.70
N PHE A 96 -5.48 -18.13 -20.42
CA PHE A 96 -5.92 -16.82 -19.93
C PHE A 96 -5.17 -16.37 -18.67
N SER A 97 -4.47 -15.24 -18.77
CA SER A 97 -3.96 -14.53 -17.59
C SER A 97 -5.06 -13.63 -17.04
N PHE A 98 -5.55 -13.95 -15.84
CA PHE A 98 -6.42 -13.10 -15.04
C PHE A 98 -5.59 -12.38 -13.97
N GLY A 99 -5.93 -11.14 -13.61
CA GLY A 99 -5.25 -10.39 -12.54
C GLY A 99 -4.17 -9.42 -13.01
N THR A 100 -3.45 -8.81 -12.07
CA THR A 100 -2.65 -7.62 -12.36
C THR A 100 -1.26 -7.96 -12.90
N LEU A 101 -0.95 -7.43 -14.08
CA LEU A 101 0.41 -7.42 -14.61
C LEU A 101 1.20 -6.28 -13.97
N VAL A 102 2.47 -6.53 -13.68
CA VAL A 102 3.38 -5.45 -13.29
C VAL A 102 3.77 -4.75 -14.60
N PRO A 103 3.49 -3.45 -14.79
CA PRO A 103 3.89 -2.74 -15.99
C PRO A 103 5.41 -2.79 -16.18
N ASP A 104 5.90 -2.82 -17.43
CA ASP A 104 7.35 -2.89 -17.72
C ASP A 104 8.15 -1.68 -17.19
N THR A 105 7.47 -0.58 -16.88
CA THR A 105 8.06 0.62 -16.25
C THR A 105 8.27 0.47 -14.75
N LEU A 106 7.64 -0.53 -14.13
CA LEU A 106 7.68 -0.81 -12.70
C LEU A 106 8.31 -2.18 -12.44
N ALA A 107 8.94 -2.32 -11.29
CA ALA A 107 9.46 -3.56 -10.79
C ALA A 107 8.93 -3.77 -9.37
N LEU A 108 8.39 -4.97 -9.14
CA LEU A 108 7.94 -5.41 -7.82
C LEU A 108 9.11 -6.12 -7.13
N TYR A 109 9.59 -5.55 -6.04
CA TYR A 109 10.62 -6.12 -5.20
C TYR A 109 10.00 -6.74 -3.96
N ARG A 110 10.47 -7.93 -3.58
CA ARG A 110 10.16 -8.50 -2.26
C ARG A 110 11.28 -8.08 -1.30
N ASN A 111 10.94 -7.18 -0.38
CA ASN A 111 11.90 -6.61 0.58
C ASN A 111 12.08 -7.53 1.79
N ASN A 112 11.00 -8.19 2.24
CA ASN A 112 10.99 -9.13 3.36
C ASN A 112 9.87 -10.16 3.18
N ILE A 113 9.61 -10.97 4.20
CA ILE A 113 8.43 -11.81 4.35
C ILE A 113 7.19 -10.91 4.29
N ALA A 114 6.24 -11.26 3.41
CA ALA A 114 5.00 -10.50 3.15
C ALA A 114 5.19 -9.01 2.77
N HIS A 115 6.41 -8.51 2.57
CA HIS A 115 6.67 -7.09 2.32
C HIS A 115 7.21 -6.88 0.92
N PHE A 116 6.49 -6.08 0.13
CA PHE A 116 6.84 -5.75 -1.23
C PHE A 116 6.99 -4.25 -1.43
N SER A 117 7.84 -3.86 -2.39
CA SER A 117 7.89 -2.49 -2.90
C SER A 117 7.72 -2.43 -4.40
N LEU A 118 6.89 -1.50 -4.87
CA LEU A 118 6.75 -1.19 -6.29
C LEU A 118 7.65 0.01 -6.61
N LYS A 119 8.68 -0.19 -7.43
CA LYS A 119 9.70 0.82 -7.77
C LYS A 119 9.82 1.00 -9.28
N PRO A 120 10.43 2.09 -9.78
CA PRO A 120 10.79 2.19 -11.19
C PRO A 120 11.69 1.02 -11.61
N ALA A 121 11.38 0.36 -12.73
CA ALA A 121 12.23 -0.69 -13.30
C ALA A 121 13.54 -0.13 -13.90
N ARG A 122 13.54 1.16 -14.23
CA ARG A 122 14.68 1.91 -14.78
C ARG A 122 14.70 3.31 -14.17
N PRO A 123 15.86 4.00 -14.15
CA PRO A 123 15.93 5.37 -13.70
C PRO A 123 14.92 6.25 -14.45
N MET A 124 14.11 7.00 -13.71
CA MET A 124 13.12 7.91 -14.28
C MET A 124 12.86 9.12 -13.37
N PRO A 125 12.36 10.24 -13.92
CA PRO A 125 11.96 11.40 -13.11
C PRO A 125 10.87 11.05 -12.10
N ASN A 126 10.87 11.71 -10.95
CA ASN A 126 9.90 11.47 -9.89
C ASN A 126 8.46 11.73 -10.36
N ASP A 127 8.21 12.84 -11.06
CA ASP A 127 6.87 13.17 -11.59
C ASP A 127 6.33 12.10 -12.53
N ALA A 128 7.20 11.52 -13.38
CA ALA A 128 6.83 10.44 -14.28
C ALA A 128 6.51 9.15 -13.52
N TYR A 129 7.25 8.86 -12.45
CA TYR A 129 6.98 7.73 -11.56
C TYR A 129 5.63 7.89 -10.84
N VAL A 130 5.33 9.09 -10.34
CA VAL A 130 4.04 9.43 -9.72
C VAL A 130 2.90 9.26 -10.73
N GLU A 131 3.02 9.80 -11.95
CA GLU A 131 1.98 9.66 -12.97
C GLU A 131 1.69 8.18 -13.31
N ILE A 132 2.74 7.37 -13.46
CA ILE A 132 2.63 5.94 -13.74
C ILE A 132 1.96 5.19 -12.59
N LEU A 133 2.33 5.49 -11.35
CA LEU A 133 1.69 4.90 -10.18
C LEU A 133 0.22 5.31 -10.10
N SER A 134 -0.11 6.58 -10.38
CA SER A 134 -1.48 7.07 -10.43
C SER A 134 -2.33 6.24 -11.36
N LYS A 135 -1.83 6.09 -12.59
CA LYS A 135 -2.50 5.34 -13.63
C LYS A 135 -2.65 3.87 -13.23
N PHE A 136 -1.57 3.27 -12.73
CA PHE A 136 -1.57 1.88 -12.29
C PHE A 136 -2.62 1.61 -11.21
N TYR A 137 -2.67 2.40 -10.14
CA TYR A 137 -3.66 2.23 -9.07
C TYR A 137 -5.08 2.52 -9.55
N THR A 138 -5.27 3.51 -10.43
CA THR A 138 -6.60 3.83 -10.98
C THR A 138 -7.14 2.70 -11.85
N GLU A 139 -6.29 2.04 -12.63
CA GLU A 139 -6.71 1.00 -13.58
C GLU A 139 -6.79 -0.40 -12.94
N HIS A 140 -5.97 -0.67 -11.92
CA HIS A 140 -5.77 -2.04 -11.44
C HIS A 140 -6.07 -2.26 -9.95
N ALA A 141 -6.17 -1.21 -9.14
CA ALA A 141 -6.46 -1.38 -7.72
C ALA A 141 -7.95 -1.22 -7.44
N LEU A 142 -8.47 -2.09 -6.57
CA LEU A 142 -9.76 -1.91 -5.93
C LEU A 142 -9.57 -0.91 -4.79
N LYS A 143 -10.30 0.20 -4.84
CA LYS A 143 -10.31 1.20 -3.77
C LYS A 143 -11.54 1.00 -2.91
N GLU A 144 -11.34 0.73 -1.63
CA GLU A 144 -12.40 0.51 -0.65
C GLU A 144 -12.17 1.43 0.56
N ASP A 145 -13.25 1.85 1.21
CA ASP A 145 -13.13 2.54 2.48
C ASP A 145 -12.50 1.62 3.53
N ALA A 146 -11.57 2.13 4.34
CA ALA A 146 -10.84 1.27 5.27
C ALA A 146 -11.75 0.65 6.34
N ASP A 147 -12.77 1.36 6.81
CA ASP A 147 -13.75 0.83 7.77
C ASP A 147 -14.61 -0.27 7.14
N GLU A 148 -15.13 -0.03 5.93
CA GLU A 148 -15.90 -1.03 5.18
C GLU A 148 -15.07 -2.28 4.89
N TRP A 149 -13.80 -2.12 4.51
CA TRP A 149 -12.90 -3.23 4.28
C TRP A 149 -12.62 -4.02 5.57
N LEU A 150 -12.38 -3.34 6.70
CA LEU A 150 -12.19 -3.99 8.00
C LEU A 150 -13.44 -4.77 8.45
N SER A 151 -14.63 -4.28 8.13
CA SER A 151 -15.89 -4.96 8.45
C SER A 151 -16.07 -6.28 7.70
N SER A 152 -15.51 -6.38 6.48
CA SER A 152 -15.56 -7.57 5.63
C SER A 152 -14.34 -8.49 5.81
N HIS A 153 -13.24 -7.98 6.37
CA HIS A 153 -11.98 -8.71 6.57
C HIS A 153 -11.65 -8.88 8.06
N SER A 154 -12.32 -9.85 8.71
CA SER A 154 -12.08 -10.17 10.12
C SER A 154 -10.61 -10.48 10.42
N PHE A 155 -10.09 -9.93 11.52
CA PHE A 155 -8.72 -10.19 12.00
C PHE A 155 -8.44 -11.67 12.23
N GLN A 156 -9.44 -12.42 12.69
CA GLN A 156 -9.28 -13.85 12.97
C GLN A 156 -9.00 -14.67 11.70
N ASN A 157 -9.35 -14.14 10.53
CA ASN A 157 -9.11 -14.76 9.24
C ASN A 157 -7.79 -14.29 8.61
N ALA A 158 -7.13 -13.27 9.17
CA ALA A 158 -5.86 -12.78 8.68
C ALA A 158 -4.79 -13.89 8.77
N VAL A 159 -3.86 -13.86 7.82
CA VAL A 159 -2.80 -14.86 7.71
C VAL A 159 -1.57 -14.38 8.48
N SER A 160 -0.84 -15.28 9.14
CA SER A 160 0.47 -14.91 9.68
C SER A 160 1.43 -14.55 8.54
N ASP A 161 2.24 -13.50 8.72
CA ASP A 161 3.25 -13.05 7.77
C ASP A 161 4.18 -14.20 7.35
N GLU A 162 4.53 -15.09 8.28
CA GLU A 162 5.37 -16.27 8.06
C GLU A 162 4.69 -17.37 7.21
N ASN A 163 3.36 -17.36 7.09
CA ASN A 163 2.62 -18.38 6.35
C ASN A 163 2.50 -18.02 4.86
N GLU A 164 3.67 -17.99 4.20
CA GLU A 164 3.84 -17.62 2.79
C GLU A 164 2.92 -18.38 1.85
N SER A 165 2.83 -19.69 2.03
CA SER A 165 1.99 -20.53 1.17
C SER A 165 0.53 -20.15 1.22
N LYS A 166 0.03 -19.64 2.36
CA LYS A 166 -1.38 -19.27 2.51
C LYS A 166 -1.67 -17.88 1.92
N TRP A 167 -0.91 -16.84 2.28
CA TRP A 167 -1.18 -15.50 1.73
C TRP A 167 -0.77 -15.35 0.26
N MET A 168 0.08 -16.23 -0.27
CA MET A 168 0.31 -16.32 -1.72
C MET A 168 -0.79 -17.07 -2.46
N MET A 169 -1.73 -17.75 -1.79
CA MET A 169 -2.85 -18.46 -2.44
C MET A 169 -4.11 -17.60 -2.56
N ASP A 170 -4.34 -16.70 -1.61
CA ASP A 170 -5.45 -15.72 -1.62
C ASP A 170 -5.40 -14.78 -2.84
#